data_AF-A0A820MU81-F1
#
_entry.id   AF-A0A820MU81-F1
#
_cell.length_a   1.000
_cell.length_b   1.000
_cell.length_c   1.000
_cell.angle_alpha   90.00
_cell.angle_beta   90.00
_cell.angle_gamma   90.00
#
_symmetry.space_group_name_H-M   'P 1'
#
loop_
_entity.id
_entity.type
_entity.pdbx_description
1 polymer ?
#
loop_
_entity_poly.entity_id
_entity_poly.type
_entity_poly.pdbx_seq_one_letter_code
_entity_poly.pdbx_strand_id
1 'polypeptide(L)'
;MATSSTFVHNVYLPVDVIPTAETRIKLANRISVSPLVLGTWAWGDTNTWNWTSESDPKAKDAFDISMSKGINTFDTAEIYGNGESERCIARYKENHPTAAEIVIATKFFPTPFKLFYPSSLINALRESLARLKVECVDLYQIHGPIHLRSIEVVGDALAEAVKLGLTKTVGISNYSTAEMIRMYDCLQKHGIQLASNQVEYSLIRRLPETSGHIAECHKRGVAVLGYCPLVS
;
A
#
# COMPACT_ATOMS: atom_id res chain seq x y z
N MET A 1 9.45 1.02 -34.46
CA MET A 1 10.34 1.79 -33.55
C MET A 1 10.13 1.23 -32.17
N ALA A 2 11.18 0.70 -31.53
CA ALA A 2 11.07 0.13 -30.19
C ALA A 2 10.87 1.28 -29.18
N THR A 3 9.70 1.33 -28.55
CA THR A 3 9.46 2.18 -27.39
C THR A 3 10.30 1.62 -26.24
N SER A 4 11.47 2.23 -26.03
CA SER A 4 12.26 2.06 -24.81
C SER A 4 11.34 2.36 -23.62
N SER A 5 10.89 1.33 -22.91
CA SER A 5 10.21 1.50 -21.63
C SER A 5 11.19 2.15 -20.66
N THR A 6 11.04 3.44 -20.41
CA THR A 6 11.84 4.18 -19.45
C THR A 6 11.48 3.69 -18.05
N PHE A 7 12.22 2.69 -17.57
CA PHE A 7 12.16 2.27 -16.17
C PHE A 7 12.79 3.38 -15.32
N VAL A 8 11.95 4.26 -14.76
CA VAL A 8 12.40 5.24 -13.78
C VAL A 8 12.85 4.47 -12.53
N HIS A 9 14.15 4.50 -12.23
CA HIS A 9 14.75 3.82 -11.06
C HIS A 9 14.50 4.56 -9.73
N ASN A 10 13.75 5.65 -9.77
CA ASN A 10 13.44 6.47 -8.61
C ASN A 10 12.10 6.05 -8.00
N VAL A 11 11.98 6.22 -6.68
CA VAL A 11 10.74 6.04 -5.93
C VAL A 11 9.71 7.17 -6.15
N TYR A 12 10.00 8.05 -7.12
CA TYR A 12 9.18 9.19 -7.53
C TYR A 12 9.40 9.45 -9.03
N LEU A 13 8.43 10.12 -9.66
CA LEU A 13 8.57 10.59 -11.03
C LEU A 13 9.35 11.92 -11.07
N PRO A 14 10.32 12.06 -11.99
CA PRO A 14 10.92 13.36 -12.28
C PRO A 14 9.86 14.39 -12.70
N VAL A 15 10.12 15.68 -12.41
CA VAL A 15 9.17 16.79 -12.61
C VAL A 15 8.79 16.97 -14.09
N ASP A 16 9.67 16.58 -15.00
CA ASP A 16 9.52 16.67 -16.46
C ASP A 16 8.88 15.43 -17.10
N VAL A 17 8.56 14.40 -16.31
CA VAL A 17 7.96 13.16 -16.80
C VAL A 17 6.44 13.23 -16.72
N ILE A 18 5.79 13.12 -17.88
CA ILE A 18 4.34 12.91 -17.99
C ILE A 18 4.08 11.39 -17.93
N PRO A 19 3.38 10.86 -16.93
CA PRO A 19 3.11 9.44 -16.83
C PRO A 19 2.16 8.96 -17.93
N THR A 20 2.39 7.73 -18.39
CA THR A 20 1.61 6.98 -19.38
C THR A 20 1.05 5.71 -18.74
N ALA A 21 0.23 4.95 -19.46
CA ALA A 21 -0.31 3.67 -18.98
C ALA A 21 0.80 2.63 -18.71
N GLU A 22 1.96 2.78 -19.36
CA GLU A 22 3.13 1.92 -19.25
C GLU A 22 4.13 2.39 -18.17
N THR A 23 3.97 3.62 -17.65
CA THR A 23 4.87 4.14 -16.63
C THR A 23 4.80 3.30 -15.36
N ARG A 24 5.96 2.91 -14.84
CA ARG A 24 6.08 2.15 -13.59
C ARG A 24 7.12 2.80 -12.67
N ILE A 25 6.83 2.76 -11.38
CA ILE A 25 7.71 3.17 -10.28
C ILE A 25 8.13 1.92 -9.52
N LYS A 26 9.42 1.75 -9.24
CA LYS A 26 9.91 0.60 -8.46
C LYS A 26 9.88 0.93 -6.98
N LEU A 27 9.19 0.11 -6.18
CA LEU A 27 9.22 0.21 -4.71
C LEU A 27 10.16 -0.86 -4.14
N ALA A 28 11.07 -0.42 -3.27
CA ALA A 28 12.09 -1.27 -2.64
C ALA A 28 12.91 -2.14 -3.62
N ASN A 29 12.96 -1.79 -4.91
CA ASN A 29 13.51 -2.61 -6.00
C ASN A 29 12.91 -4.03 -6.10
N ARG A 30 11.70 -4.25 -5.56
CA ARG A 30 11.04 -5.56 -5.51
C ARG A 30 9.72 -5.59 -6.29
N ILE A 31 8.94 -4.51 -6.26
CA ILE A 31 7.63 -4.43 -6.91
C ILE A 31 7.57 -3.22 -7.84
N SER A 32 6.78 -3.31 -8.90
CA SER A 32 6.60 -2.23 -9.89
C SER A 32 5.15 -1.77 -9.90
N VAL A 33 4.93 -0.51 -9.52
CA VAL A 33 3.59 0.07 -9.34
C VAL A 33 3.30 1.14 -10.38
N SER A 34 2.04 1.31 -10.75
CA SER A 34 1.57 2.47 -11.52
C SER A 34 1.69 3.76 -10.68
N PRO A 35 1.97 4.92 -11.30
CA PRO A 35 2.03 6.20 -10.59
C PRO A 35 0.73 6.59 -9.88
N LEU A 36 -0.40 6.15 -10.42
CA LEU A 36 -1.71 6.23 -9.79
C LEU A 36 -2.05 4.87 -9.18
N VAL A 37 -2.52 4.87 -7.94
CA VAL A 37 -2.95 3.69 -7.19
C VAL A 37 -4.46 3.80 -6.95
N LEU A 38 -5.20 2.71 -7.18
CA LEU A 38 -6.62 2.67 -6.85
C LEU A 38 -6.82 2.34 -5.37
N GLY A 39 -7.24 3.32 -4.59
CA GLY A 39 -7.65 3.11 -3.19
C GLY A 39 -9.05 2.49 -3.13
N THR A 40 -9.22 1.47 -2.29
CA THR A 40 -10.46 0.69 -2.20
C THR A 40 -11.19 0.86 -0.86
N TRP A 41 -10.94 1.97 -0.15
CA TRP A 41 -11.50 2.21 1.20
C TRP A 41 -13.03 2.13 1.24
N ALA A 42 -13.71 2.73 0.27
CA ALA A 42 -15.17 2.70 0.20
C ALA A 42 -15.76 1.30 -0.08
N TRP A 43 -14.96 0.35 -0.55
CA TRP A 43 -15.47 -0.93 -1.04
C TRP A 43 -15.98 -1.80 0.11
N GLY A 44 -17.28 -2.11 0.05
CA GLY A 44 -17.96 -2.93 1.05
C GLY A 44 -18.28 -2.22 2.37
N ASP A 45 -18.05 -0.91 2.47
CA ASP A 45 -18.25 -0.16 3.72
C ASP A 45 -19.65 0.47 3.79
N THR A 46 -20.55 -0.21 4.50
CA THR A 46 -21.93 0.25 4.70
C THR A 46 -22.05 1.42 5.68
N ASN A 47 -21.06 1.64 6.54
CA ASN A 47 -21.15 2.57 7.66
C ASN A 47 -20.64 3.96 7.28
N THR A 48 -19.47 4.03 6.64
CA THR A 48 -18.84 5.31 6.28
C THR A 48 -19.27 5.76 4.88
N TRP A 49 -19.45 4.81 3.95
CA TRP A 49 -19.64 5.10 2.53
C TRP A 49 -21.02 4.73 1.99
N ASN A 50 -21.95 4.32 2.87
CA ASN A 50 -23.30 3.89 2.52
C ASN A 50 -23.31 2.85 1.39
N TRP A 51 -22.37 1.89 1.43
CA TRP A 51 -22.28 0.84 0.42
C TRP A 51 -23.57 0.02 0.34
N THR A 52 -24.08 -0.18 -0.89
CA THR A 52 -25.27 -1.00 -1.16
C THR A 52 -24.96 -2.06 -2.22
N SER A 53 -25.93 -2.94 -2.51
CA SER A 53 -25.82 -3.90 -3.63
C SER A 53 -25.64 -3.23 -4.99
N GLU A 54 -26.07 -1.97 -5.15
CA GLU A 54 -25.87 -1.20 -6.39
C GLU A 54 -24.46 -0.60 -6.50
N SER A 55 -23.70 -0.54 -5.40
CA SER A 55 -22.32 -0.05 -5.38
C SER A 55 -21.33 -1.08 -5.94
N ASP A 56 -21.56 -2.38 -5.73
CA ASP A 56 -20.62 -3.45 -6.11
C ASP A 56 -20.38 -3.52 -7.63
N PRO A 57 -21.40 -3.48 -8.51
CA PRO A 57 -21.17 -3.42 -9.96
C PRO A 57 -20.34 -2.19 -10.39
N LYS A 58 -20.59 -1.02 -9.78
CA LYS A 58 -19.86 0.22 -10.10
C LYS A 58 -18.40 0.15 -9.66
N ALA A 59 -18.12 -0.50 -8.53
CA ALA A 59 -16.77 -0.72 -8.07
C ALA A 59 -16.02 -1.74 -8.94
N LYS A 60 -16.71 -2.78 -9.42
CA LYS A 60 -16.17 -3.69 -10.42
C LYS A 60 -15.86 -2.96 -11.73
N ASP A 61 -16.74 -2.10 -12.21
CA ASP A 61 -16.47 -1.28 -13.41
C ASP A 61 -15.25 -0.37 -13.20
N ALA A 62 -15.11 0.25 -12.02
CA ALA A 62 -13.94 1.05 -11.68
C ALA A 62 -12.64 0.22 -11.66
N PHE A 63 -12.69 -1.02 -11.15
CA PHE A 63 -11.58 -1.96 -11.18
C PHE A 63 -11.19 -2.30 -12.64
N ASP A 64 -12.15 -2.70 -13.47
CA ASP A 64 -11.91 -3.10 -14.85
C ASP A 64 -11.37 -1.92 -15.69
N ILE A 65 -11.94 -0.72 -15.52
CA ILE A 65 -11.45 0.50 -16.18
C ILE A 65 -10.01 0.80 -15.74
N SER A 66 -9.72 0.72 -14.44
CA SER A 66 -8.37 0.98 -13.91
C SER A 66 -7.34 0.05 -14.56
N MET A 67 -7.62 -1.25 -14.58
CA MET A 67 -6.76 -2.24 -15.24
C MET A 67 -6.59 -1.92 -16.74
N SER A 68 -7.67 -1.59 -17.45
CA SER A 68 -7.61 -1.25 -18.88
C SER A 68 -6.79 0.01 -19.19
N LYS A 69 -6.60 0.89 -18.20
CA LYS A 69 -5.81 2.13 -18.30
C LYS A 69 -4.39 1.98 -17.76
N GLY A 70 -3.96 0.76 -17.44
CA GLY A 70 -2.60 0.47 -16.98
C GLY A 70 -2.37 0.74 -15.50
N ILE A 71 -3.41 1.01 -14.72
CA ILE A 71 -3.33 1.03 -13.25
C ILE A 71 -3.29 -0.43 -12.79
N ASN A 72 -2.19 -0.82 -12.16
CA ASN A 72 -1.99 -2.20 -11.72
C ASN A 72 -1.98 -2.36 -10.19
N THR A 73 -2.05 -1.26 -9.45
CA THR A 73 -1.88 -1.27 -7.98
C THR A 73 -3.16 -0.91 -7.27
N PHE A 74 -3.57 -1.77 -6.33
CA PHE A 74 -4.79 -1.62 -5.52
C PHE A 74 -4.42 -1.57 -4.04
N ASP A 75 -4.85 -0.51 -3.36
CA ASP A 75 -4.57 -0.27 -1.95
C ASP A 75 -5.83 -0.47 -1.10
N THR A 76 -5.79 -1.49 -0.24
CA THR A 76 -6.85 -1.88 0.69
C THR A 76 -6.33 -1.92 2.13
N ALA A 77 -7.12 -2.39 3.08
CA ALA A 77 -6.72 -2.66 4.46
C ALA A 77 -7.70 -3.65 5.09
N GLU A 78 -7.25 -4.38 6.12
CA GLU A 78 -8.10 -5.34 6.84
C GLU A 78 -9.37 -4.71 7.45
N ILE A 79 -9.30 -3.40 7.76
CA ILE A 79 -10.39 -2.66 8.40
C ILE A 79 -11.40 -2.09 7.39
N TYR A 80 -11.05 -1.98 6.10
CA TYR A 80 -11.92 -1.40 5.08
C TYR A 80 -13.14 -2.30 4.84
N GLY A 81 -14.34 -1.78 5.12
CA GLY A 81 -15.58 -2.57 5.07
C GLY A 81 -15.52 -3.83 5.94
N ASN A 82 -14.78 -3.82 7.06
CA ASN A 82 -14.51 -5.02 7.88
C ASN A 82 -13.93 -6.19 7.05
N GLY A 83 -12.96 -5.87 6.20
CA GLY A 83 -12.29 -6.80 5.29
C GLY A 83 -13.08 -7.08 4.01
N GLU A 84 -14.25 -6.49 3.81
CA GLU A 84 -15.01 -6.67 2.56
C GLU A 84 -14.29 -6.08 1.35
N SER A 85 -13.55 -4.99 1.53
CA SER A 85 -12.70 -4.42 0.47
C SER A 85 -11.71 -5.44 -0.10
N GLU A 86 -11.10 -6.26 0.76
CA GLU A 86 -10.21 -7.36 0.35
C GLU A 86 -10.95 -8.46 -0.42
N ARG A 87 -12.18 -8.79 0.02
CA ARG A 87 -13.02 -9.78 -0.69
C ARG A 87 -13.49 -9.26 -2.04
N CYS A 88 -13.79 -7.97 -2.17
CA CYS A 88 -14.10 -7.32 -3.45
C CYS A 88 -12.93 -7.49 -4.43
N ILE A 89 -11.70 -7.16 -4.03
CA ILE A 89 -10.51 -7.34 -4.86
C ILE A 89 -10.36 -8.82 -5.29
N ALA A 90 -10.57 -9.76 -4.36
CA ALA A 90 -10.50 -11.18 -4.67
C ALA A 90 -11.52 -11.62 -5.73
N ARG A 91 -12.77 -11.14 -5.62
CA ARG A 91 -13.83 -11.42 -6.60
C ARG A 91 -13.56 -10.76 -7.95
N TYR A 92 -13.12 -9.50 -7.98
CA TYR A 92 -12.99 -8.75 -9.23
C TYR A 92 -11.81 -9.21 -10.07
N LYS A 93 -10.71 -9.68 -9.45
CA LYS A 93 -9.57 -10.23 -10.19
C LYS A 93 -9.79 -11.68 -10.65
N GLU A 94 -10.80 -12.37 -10.12
CA GLU A 94 -11.07 -13.77 -10.47
C GLU A 94 -11.34 -13.87 -11.98
N ASN A 95 -10.54 -14.69 -12.68
CA ASN A 95 -10.56 -14.83 -14.14
C ASN A 95 -10.20 -13.55 -14.95
N HIS A 96 -9.65 -12.51 -14.32
CA HIS A 96 -9.18 -11.33 -15.05
C HIS A 96 -7.92 -11.69 -15.87
N PRO A 97 -7.85 -11.35 -17.18
CA PRO A 97 -6.78 -11.82 -18.07
C PRO A 97 -5.37 -11.42 -17.63
N THR A 98 -5.24 -10.27 -16.96
CA THR A 98 -3.98 -9.73 -16.42
C THR A 98 -3.91 -9.80 -14.89
N ALA A 99 -4.64 -10.72 -14.26
CA ALA A 99 -4.65 -10.86 -12.79
C ALA A 99 -3.25 -11.05 -12.18
N ALA A 100 -2.31 -11.65 -12.93
CA ALA A 100 -0.93 -11.85 -12.51
C ALA A 100 -0.09 -10.55 -12.43
N GLU A 101 -0.56 -9.46 -13.06
CA GLU A 101 0.12 -8.16 -13.07
C GLU A 101 -0.31 -7.24 -11.92
N ILE A 102 -1.33 -7.66 -11.17
CA ILE A 102 -1.91 -6.90 -10.08
C ILE A 102 -0.93 -6.86 -8.91
N VAL A 103 -0.67 -5.64 -8.43
CA VAL A 103 0.02 -5.36 -7.18
C VAL A 103 -1.02 -5.07 -6.12
N ILE A 104 -1.01 -5.84 -5.03
CA ILE A 104 -1.93 -5.67 -3.91
C ILE A 104 -1.19 -5.11 -2.70
N ALA A 105 -1.64 -3.95 -2.22
CA ALA A 105 -1.25 -3.39 -0.94
C ALA A 105 -2.37 -3.58 0.09
N THR A 106 -2.07 -4.16 1.25
CA THR A 106 -2.99 -4.19 2.40
C THR A 106 -2.29 -3.72 3.67
N LYS A 107 -3.05 -3.54 4.75
CA LYS A 107 -2.56 -2.90 5.97
C LYS A 107 -3.01 -3.63 7.23
N PHE A 108 -2.07 -3.79 8.14
CA PHE A 108 -2.32 -4.11 9.54
C PHE A 108 -2.91 -2.89 10.25
N PHE A 109 -4.09 -3.00 10.84
CA PHE A 109 -4.68 -1.98 11.70
C PHE A 109 -4.35 -2.27 13.17
N PRO A 110 -3.47 -1.49 13.82
CA PRO A 110 -3.17 -1.70 15.22
C PRO A 110 -4.39 -1.40 16.08
N THR A 111 -4.70 -2.31 17.00
CA THR A 111 -5.75 -2.13 18.00
C THR A 111 -5.20 -2.42 19.41
N PRO A 112 -5.86 -1.92 20.48
CA PRO A 112 -5.44 -2.22 21.85
C PRO A 112 -5.38 -3.71 22.21
N PHE A 113 -6.00 -4.58 21.42
CA PHE A 113 -6.03 -6.04 21.65
C PHE A 113 -4.95 -6.79 20.85
N LYS A 114 -4.34 -6.16 19.83
CA LYS A 114 -3.29 -6.76 18.99
C LYS A 114 -1.88 -6.42 19.52
N LEU A 115 -1.56 -6.94 20.71
CA LEU A 115 -0.33 -6.57 21.47
C LEU A 115 0.81 -7.59 21.38
N PHE A 116 0.52 -8.82 20.96
CA PHE A 116 1.50 -9.89 20.91
C PHE A 116 2.19 -9.89 19.55
N TYR A 117 3.43 -9.43 19.47
CA TYR A 117 4.23 -9.44 18.24
C TYR A 117 5.26 -10.56 18.30
N PRO A 118 5.53 -11.26 17.18
CA PRO A 118 5.00 -10.99 15.83
C PRO A 118 3.60 -11.57 15.57
N SER A 119 3.07 -12.44 16.45
CA SER A 119 1.89 -13.28 16.18
C SER A 119 0.64 -12.51 15.75
N SER A 120 0.32 -11.39 16.39
CA SER A 120 -0.86 -10.56 16.09
C SER A 120 -0.80 -9.99 14.67
N LEU A 121 0.38 -9.52 14.26
CA LEU A 121 0.61 -8.98 12.91
C LEU A 121 0.57 -10.08 11.85
N ILE A 122 1.20 -11.23 12.14
CA ILE A 122 1.22 -12.38 11.22
C ILE A 122 -0.17 -13.00 11.05
N ASN A 123 -0.94 -13.15 12.13
CA ASN A 123 -2.29 -13.69 12.06
C ASN A 123 -3.22 -12.78 11.26
N ALA A 124 -3.17 -11.47 11.52
CA ALA A 124 -3.92 -10.46 10.75
C ALA A 124 -3.55 -10.48 9.26
N LEU A 125 -2.25 -10.62 8.94
CA LEU A 125 -1.80 -10.77 7.55
C LEU A 125 -2.37 -12.06 6.93
N ARG A 126 -2.31 -13.20 7.62
CA ARG A 126 -2.88 -14.46 7.11
C ARG A 126 -4.38 -14.39 6.87
N GLU A 127 -5.12 -13.70 7.73
CA GLU A 127 -6.55 -13.45 7.50
C GLU A 127 -6.79 -12.57 6.27
N SER A 128 -5.95 -11.55 6.07
CA SER A 128 -5.98 -10.69 4.89
C SER A 128 -5.68 -11.48 3.61
N LEU A 129 -4.64 -12.32 3.62
CA LEU A 129 -4.29 -13.24 2.54
C LEU A 129 -5.45 -14.18 2.18
N ALA A 130 -6.13 -14.73 3.19
CA ALA A 130 -7.29 -15.58 3.00
C ALA A 130 -8.47 -14.82 2.33
N ARG A 131 -8.77 -13.60 2.79
CA ARG A 131 -9.82 -12.76 2.17
C ARG A 131 -9.48 -12.36 0.74
N LEU A 132 -8.20 -12.06 0.47
CA LEU A 132 -7.67 -11.70 -0.85
C LEU A 132 -7.51 -12.91 -1.80
N LYS A 133 -7.64 -14.14 -1.28
CA LYS A 133 -7.33 -15.40 -1.97
C LYS A 133 -5.94 -15.37 -2.63
N VAL A 134 -4.91 -14.99 -1.85
CA VAL A 134 -3.49 -15.02 -2.29
C VAL A 134 -2.60 -15.62 -1.21
N GLU A 135 -1.46 -16.15 -1.61
CA GLU A 135 -0.45 -16.66 -0.68
C GLU A 135 0.51 -15.55 -0.19
N CYS A 136 0.64 -14.48 -0.97
CA CYS A 136 1.55 -13.37 -0.73
C CYS A 136 0.96 -12.07 -1.27
N VAL A 137 1.03 -10.98 -0.49
CA VAL A 137 0.75 -9.61 -0.99
C VAL A 137 2.03 -8.93 -1.43
N ASP A 138 1.91 -7.90 -2.26
CA ASP A 138 3.07 -7.17 -2.76
C ASP A 138 3.60 -6.17 -1.74
N LEU A 139 2.70 -5.50 -1.03
CA LEU A 139 3.02 -4.49 -0.04
C LEU A 139 2.14 -4.68 1.20
N TYR A 140 2.76 -4.89 2.35
CA TYR A 140 2.05 -4.92 3.64
C TYR A 140 2.46 -3.75 4.51
N GLN A 141 1.49 -2.94 4.92
CA GLN A 141 1.77 -1.69 5.63
C GLN A 141 1.21 -1.70 7.06
N ILE A 142 1.77 -0.84 7.92
CA ILE A 142 1.10 -0.48 9.18
C ILE A 142 0.16 0.69 8.91
N HIS A 143 -1.11 0.57 9.29
CA HIS A 143 -2.17 1.53 8.96
C HIS A 143 -1.98 2.90 9.64
N GLY A 144 -1.22 2.97 10.73
CA GLY A 144 -0.94 4.20 11.47
C GLY A 144 0.02 3.95 12.64
N PRO A 145 0.74 4.98 13.13
CA PRO A 145 1.63 4.87 14.29
C PRO A 145 0.86 4.83 15.64
N ILE A 146 -0.26 4.10 15.68
CA ILE A 146 -1.18 4.03 16.83
C ILE A 146 -1.01 2.73 17.65
N HIS A 147 0.14 2.06 17.49
CA HIS A 147 0.46 0.83 18.19
C HIS A 147 1.05 1.10 19.58
N LEU A 148 0.68 0.30 20.58
CA LEU A 148 1.19 0.43 21.97
C LEU A 148 2.63 -0.09 22.16
N ARG A 149 3.17 -0.83 21.19
CA ARG A 149 4.55 -1.34 21.21
C ARG A 149 5.49 -0.32 20.55
N SER A 150 6.80 -0.46 20.77
CA SER A 150 7.77 0.40 20.08
C SER A 150 7.77 0.13 18.57
N ILE A 151 8.25 1.11 17.80
CA ILE A 151 8.40 0.99 16.34
C ILE A 151 9.28 -0.19 15.98
N GLU A 152 10.34 -0.45 16.76
CA GLU A 152 11.27 -1.54 16.51
C GLU A 152 10.60 -2.90 16.68
N VAL A 153 9.73 -3.08 17.69
CA VAL A 153 8.98 -4.34 17.86
C VAL A 153 8.04 -4.58 16.66
N VAL A 154 7.43 -3.52 16.13
CA VAL A 154 6.57 -3.61 14.94
C VAL A 154 7.41 -3.87 13.68
N GLY A 155 8.57 -3.23 13.56
CA GLY A 155 9.52 -3.41 12.46
C GLY A 155 10.09 -4.84 12.41
N ASP A 156 10.46 -5.41 13.56
CA ASP A 156 10.90 -6.81 13.65
C ASP A 156 9.78 -7.77 13.21
N ALA A 157 8.51 -7.46 13.51
CA ALA A 157 7.37 -8.27 13.07
C ALA A 157 7.08 -8.11 11.56
N LEU A 158 7.25 -6.93 10.99
CA LEU A 158 7.23 -6.73 9.53
C LEU A 158 8.35 -7.51 8.85
N ALA A 159 9.55 -7.51 9.43
CA ALA A 159 10.67 -8.30 8.93
C ALA A 159 10.36 -9.81 8.95
N GLU A 160 9.69 -10.29 10.00
CA GLU A 160 9.23 -11.67 10.08
C GLU A 160 8.19 -12.00 9.00
N ALA A 161 7.24 -11.11 8.71
CA ALA A 161 6.26 -11.30 7.64
C ALA A 161 6.93 -11.49 6.27
N VAL A 162 8.00 -10.73 5.99
CA VAL A 162 8.81 -10.87 4.77
C VAL A 162 9.55 -12.21 4.75
N LYS A 163 10.21 -12.59 5.84
CA LYS A 163 10.96 -13.86 5.94
C LYS A 163 10.07 -15.08 5.76
N LEU A 164 8.83 -15.02 6.26
CA LEU A 164 7.81 -16.06 6.08
C LEU A 164 7.21 -16.09 4.66
N GLY A 165 7.59 -15.16 3.77
CA GLY A 165 7.09 -15.10 2.40
C GLY A 165 5.66 -14.58 2.26
N LEU A 166 5.09 -14.00 3.32
CA LEU A 166 3.69 -13.55 3.34
C LEU A 166 3.50 -12.19 2.63
N THR A 167 4.58 -11.42 2.47
CA THR A 167 4.60 -10.16 1.73
C THR A 167 5.93 -9.95 1.02
N LYS A 168 5.91 -9.36 -0.19
CA LYS A 168 7.14 -9.04 -0.95
C LYS A 168 7.86 -7.82 -0.40
N THR A 169 7.11 -6.84 0.08
CA THR A 169 7.64 -5.58 0.63
C THR A 169 6.80 -5.10 1.82
N VAL A 170 7.34 -4.14 2.57
CA VAL A 170 6.66 -3.55 3.73
C VAL A 170 6.68 -2.03 3.68
N GLY A 171 5.63 -1.43 4.24
CA GLY A 171 5.46 0.02 4.30
C GLY A 171 4.84 0.47 5.62
N ILE A 172 4.64 1.77 5.74
CA ILE A 172 3.98 2.42 6.88
C ILE A 172 3.01 3.47 6.37
N SER A 173 2.07 3.90 7.20
CA SER A 173 1.13 4.97 6.88
C SER A 173 1.06 5.97 8.02
N ASN A 174 1.13 7.27 7.70
CA ASN A 174 1.05 8.40 8.62
C ASN A 174 2.15 8.47 9.68
N TYR A 175 3.31 7.83 9.45
CA TYR A 175 4.46 7.97 10.35
C TYR A 175 5.13 9.32 10.11
N SER A 176 5.50 10.02 11.19
CA SER A 176 6.30 11.24 11.10
C SER A 176 7.71 10.94 10.57
N THR A 177 8.48 11.99 10.26
CA THR A 177 9.86 11.83 9.77
C THR A 177 10.73 11.03 10.74
N ALA A 178 10.66 11.34 12.05
CA ALA A 178 11.46 10.65 13.06
C ALA A 178 11.04 9.17 13.19
N GLU A 179 9.75 8.89 13.15
CA GLU A 179 9.21 7.53 13.25
C GLU A 179 9.52 6.70 12.00
N MET A 180 9.41 7.30 10.81
CA MET A 180 9.80 6.68 9.54
C MET A 180 11.28 6.31 9.53
N ILE A 181 12.17 7.19 10.01
CA ILE A 181 13.61 6.92 10.13
C ILE A 181 13.85 5.72 11.07
N ARG A 182 13.19 5.69 12.23
CA ARG A 182 13.31 4.55 13.17
C ARG A 182 12.84 3.24 12.56
N MET A 183 11.72 3.25 11.83
CA MET A 183 11.22 2.07 11.12
C MET A 183 12.21 1.61 10.03
N TYR A 184 12.71 2.56 9.24
CA TYR A 184 13.72 2.31 8.20
C TYR A 184 14.97 1.67 8.82
N ASP A 185 15.56 2.27 9.85
CA ASP A 185 16.78 1.77 10.50
C ASP A 185 16.57 0.39 11.14
N CYS A 186 15.39 0.11 11.67
CA CYS A 186 15.02 -1.22 12.19
C CYS A 186 15.00 -2.26 11.07
N LEU A 187 14.31 -2.00 9.95
CA LEU A 187 14.22 -2.92 8.82
C LEU A 187 15.57 -3.15 8.12
N GLN A 188 16.45 -2.14 8.08
CA GLN A 188 17.80 -2.27 7.53
C GLN A 188 18.64 -3.31 8.27
N LYS A 189 18.44 -3.52 9.59
CA LYS A 189 19.11 -4.58 10.36
C LYS A 189 18.76 -5.98 9.85
N HIS A 190 17.65 -6.12 9.13
CA HIS A 190 17.21 -7.36 8.49
C HIS A 190 17.49 -7.39 6.98
N GLY A 191 18.17 -6.38 6.43
CA GLY A 191 18.39 -6.25 4.98
C GLY A 191 17.11 -5.96 4.19
N ILE A 192 16.09 -5.38 4.84
CA ILE A 192 14.80 -5.08 4.23
C ILE A 192 14.68 -3.57 4.00
N GLN A 193 14.40 -3.19 2.76
CA GLN A 193 14.12 -1.80 2.39
C GLN A 193 12.67 -1.45 2.72
N LEU A 194 12.45 -0.38 3.49
CA LEU A 194 11.12 0.20 3.66
C LEU A 194 10.64 0.74 2.31
N ALA A 195 9.53 0.23 1.81
CA ALA A 195 9.06 0.50 0.45
C ALA A 195 8.30 1.83 0.35
N SER A 196 7.48 2.15 1.36
CA SER A 196 6.57 3.30 1.33
C SER A 196 6.32 3.90 2.70
N ASN A 197 6.00 5.20 2.70
CA ASN A 197 5.18 5.85 3.71
C ASN A 197 3.95 6.47 3.03
N GLN A 198 2.75 5.98 3.35
CA GLN A 198 1.49 6.52 2.84
C GLN A 198 1.02 7.68 3.74
N VAL A 199 0.75 8.86 3.19
CA VAL A 199 0.41 10.07 3.97
C VAL A 199 -0.71 10.87 3.32
N GLU A 200 -1.46 11.65 4.11
CA GLU A 200 -2.43 12.60 3.57
C GLU A 200 -1.68 13.69 2.80
N TYR A 201 -1.89 13.78 1.49
CA TYR A 201 -1.21 14.76 0.67
C TYR A 201 -2.08 15.21 -0.50
N SER A 202 -2.33 16.52 -0.56
CA SER A 202 -3.10 17.17 -1.61
C SER A 202 -2.64 18.62 -1.79
N LEU A 203 -3.17 19.30 -2.81
CA LEU A 203 -2.86 20.72 -3.05
C LEU A 203 -3.13 21.63 -1.84
N ILE A 204 -4.06 21.24 -0.95
CA ILE A 204 -4.37 22.00 0.27
C ILE A 204 -3.78 21.37 1.54
N ARG A 205 -3.45 20.07 1.53
CA ARG A 205 -2.82 19.33 2.65
C ARG A 205 -1.36 19.07 2.31
N ARG A 206 -0.51 20.09 2.49
CA ARG A 206 0.90 20.07 2.05
C ARG A 206 1.91 19.86 3.18
N LEU A 207 1.48 19.54 4.39
CA LEU A 207 2.39 19.37 5.54
C LEU A 207 3.53 18.37 5.26
N PRO A 208 3.30 17.19 4.62
CA PRO A 208 4.40 16.29 4.29
C PRO A 208 5.46 16.92 3.35
N GLU A 209 5.03 17.81 2.45
CA GLU A 209 5.94 18.54 1.56
C GLU A 209 6.69 19.65 2.32
N THR A 210 5.96 20.53 3.00
CA THR A 210 6.53 21.75 3.61
C THR A 210 7.37 21.47 4.86
N SER A 211 7.12 20.35 5.55
CA SER A 211 7.96 19.89 6.66
C SER A 211 9.26 19.21 6.22
N GLY A 212 9.44 18.96 4.92
CA GLY A 212 10.57 18.20 4.39
C GLY A 212 10.44 16.68 4.53
N HIS A 213 9.29 16.17 5.00
CA HIS A 213 9.05 14.74 5.16
C HIS A 213 9.20 13.96 3.84
N ILE A 214 8.60 14.46 2.74
CA ILE A 214 8.70 13.82 1.42
C ILE A 214 10.15 13.73 0.95
N ALA A 215 10.92 14.82 1.11
CA ALA A 215 12.33 14.85 0.73
C ALA A 215 13.15 13.81 1.52
N GLU A 216 12.87 13.66 2.82
CA GLU A 216 13.57 12.72 3.68
C GLU A 216 13.24 11.25 3.39
N CYS A 217 11.98 10.96 3.02
CA CYS A 217 11.56 9.65 2.47
C CYS A 217 12.34 9.33 1.18
N HIS A 218 12.33 10.24 0.21
CA HIS A 218 12.98 10.04 -1.08
C HIS A 218 14.50 9.85 -0.96
N LYS A 219 15.16 10.59 -0.05
CA LYS A 219 16.59 10.43 0.25
C LYS A 219 16.96 9.01 0.69
N ARG A 220 16.03 8.29 1.32
CA ARG A 220 16.19 6.89 1.78
C ARG A 220 15.66 5.85 0.79
N GLY A 221 15.18 6.26 -0.38
CA GLY A 221 14.51 5.36 -1.31
C GLY A 221 13.19 4.82 -0.76
N VAL A 222 12.50 5.59 0.09
CA VAL A 222 11.14 5.30 0.56
C VAL A 222 10.17 6.11 -0.31
N ALA A 223 9.24 5.44 -0.99
CA ALA A 223 8.22 6.15 -1.77
C ALA A 223 7.19 6.82 -0.88
N VAL A 224 6.61 7.91 -1.36
CA VAL A 224 5.46 8.55 -0.72
C VAL A 224 4.20 8.21 -1.50
N LEU A 225 3.21 7.61 -0.82
CA LEU A 225 1.89 7.34 -1.38
C LEU A 225 0.92 8.39 -0.82
N GLY A 226 0.48 9.34 -1.65
CA GLY A 226 -0.47 10.37 -1.23
C GLY A 226 -1.91 9.84 -1.24
N TYR A 227 -2.58 9.80 -0.08
CA TYR A 227 -4.03 9.54 -0.01
C TYR A 227 -4.83 10.84 0.14
N CYS A 228 -6.13 10.76 -0.18
CA CYS A 228 -7.02 11.92 -0.34
C CYS A 228 -6.45 13.04 -1.24
N PRO A 229 -5.85 12.71 -2.41
CA PRO A 229 -5.21 13.72 -3.26
C PRO A 229 -6.19 14.76 -3.82
N LEU A 230 -7.49 14.43 -3.85
CA LEU A 230 -8.58 15.28 -4.34
C LEU A 230 -9.45 15.89 -3.23
N VAL A 231 -9.04 15.80 -1.95
CA VAL A 231 -9.79 16.38 -0.82
C VAL A 231 -11.22 15.82 -0.68
N SER A 232 -11.31 14.49 -0.74
CA SER A 232 -12.55 13.72 -0.53
C SER A 232 -12.54 13.02 0.82
#